data_AF-A0AAV2SYF7-F1
#
_entry.id   AF-A0AAV2SYF7-F1
#
_cell.length_a   1.000
_cell.length_b   1.000
_cell.length_c   1.000
_cell.angle_alpha   90.00
_cell.angle_beta   90.00
_cell.angle_gamma   90.00
#
_symmetry.space_group_name_H-M   'P 1'
#
loop_
_entity.id
_entity.type
_entity.pdbx_description
1 polymer ?
#
loop_
_entity_poly.entity_id
_entity_poly.type
_entity_poly.pdbx_seq_one_letter_code
_entity_poly.pdbx_strand_id
1 'polypeptide(L)'
;MVYIDADRYVETSLPDLIPTGRIVDIEPKSLYDLRVLRSVKPGLEGVGDPKRPGYDTYYVFNQHLTPNIPYATVIHPGSGRRMRLFTDQPGVQFYTANHLGDKSDPVGKHGQHYESQSALCLEAQGYPDACNQPNFPMNVVCSGSETYKQRTSYLFDIDEQVAHSS
;
A
#
# COMPACT_ATOMS: atom_id res chain seq x y z
N MET A 1 -9.65 -3.85 7.51
CA MET A 1 -10.32 -3.22 6.36
C MET A 1 -9.38 -2.18 5.78
N VAL A 2 -9.32 -2.05 4.46
CA VAL A 2 -8.44 -1.10 3.77
C VAL A 2 -9.23 -0.40 2.67
N TYR A 3 -8.96 0.89 2.52
CA TYR A 3 -9.35 1.76 1.42
C TYR A 3 -8.08 2.39 0.84
N ILE A 4 -7.98 2.45 -0.49
CA ILE A 4 -6.95 3.18 -1.23
C ILE A 4 -7.63 3.93 -2.38
N ASP A 5 -7.42 5.24 -2.44
CA ASP A 5 -7.96 6.12 -3.48
C ASP A 5 -7.14 6.04 -4.76
N ALA A 6 -7.32 4.94 -5.48
CA ALA A 6 -6.59 4.64 -6.70
C ALA A 6 -7.49 3.88 -7.67
N ASP A 7 -7.56 4.36 -8.91
CA ASP A 7 -8.20 3.63 -10.01
C ASP A 7 -7.23 2.72 -10.77
N ARG A 8 -5.92 2.82 -10.47
CA ARG A 8 -4.86 2.14 -11.20
C ARG A 8 -3.76 1.61 -10.29
N TYR A 9 -3.05 0.59 -10.75
CA TYR A 9 -1.82 0.10 -10.13
C TYR A 9 -0.72 -0.15 -11.17
N VAL A 10 0.52 -0.25 -10.74
CA VAL A 10 1.66 -0.63 -11.60
C VAL A 10 1.78 -2.15 -11.63
N GLU A 11 1.77 -2.72 -12.83
CA GLU A 11 2.02 -4.14 -13.04
C GLU A 11 3.50 -4.47 -12.80
N THR A 12 3.76 -5.60 -12.15
CA THR A 12 5.09 -6.13 -11.90
C THR A 12 5.28 -7.50 -12.55
N SER A 13 6.51 -7.82 -12.93
CA SER A 13 6.88 -9.16 -13.37
C SER A 13 6.86 -10.14 -12.19
N LEU A 14 6.71 -11.42 -12.51
CA LEU A 14 6.92 -12.51 -11.56
C LEU A 14 8.07 -13.41 -12.05
N PRO A 15 8.93 -13.89 -11.16
CA PRO A 15 8.88 -13.74 -9.70
C PRO A 15 9.62 -12.51 -9.15
N ASP A 16 10.27 -11.72 -10.01
CA ASP A 16 11.23 -10.69 -9.56
C ASP A 16 10.58 -9.41 -9.02
N LEU A 17 9.26 -9.23 -9.23
CA LEU A 17 8.49 -8.07 -8.77
C LEU A 17 8.99 -6.72 -9.30
N ILE A 18 9.60 -6.74 -10.49
CA ILE A 18 10.07 -5.52 -11.17
C ILE A 18 8.91 -4.93 -11.99
N PRO A 19 8.63 -3.62 -11.90
CA PRO A 19 7.63 -2.96 -12.73
C PRO A 19 7.82 -3.27 -14.23
N THR A 20 6.73 -3.60 -14.92
CA THR A 20 6.75 -3.86 -16.37
C THR A 20 6.68 -2.59 -17.21
N GLY A 21 6.53 -1.43 -16.56
CA GLY A 21 6.18 -0.17 -17.18
C GLY A 21 4.67 0.00 -17.43
N ARG A 22 3.84 -1.04 -17.24
CA ARG A 22 2.39 -0.92 -17.48
C ARG A 22 1.66 -0.41 -16.24
N ILE A 23 0.80 0.58 -16.45
CA ILE A 23 -0.18 1.05 -15.47
C ILE A 23 -1.52 0.45 -15.87
N VAL A 24 -2.13 -0.31 -14.97
CA VAL A 24 -3.33 -1.13 -15.22
C VAL A 24 -4.52 -0.54 -14.48
N ASP A 25 -5.66 -0.43 -15.16
CA ASP A 25 -6.93 -0.04 -14.54
C ASP A 25 -7.44 -1.14 -13.62
N ILE A 26 -7.92 -0.74 -12.44
CA ILE A 26 -8.46 -1.64 -11.43
C ILE A 26 -9.87 -2.06 -11.84
N GLU A 27 -9.99 -3.33 -12.19
CA GLU A 27 -11.26 -3.97 -12.49
C GLU A 27 -12.21 -3.88 -11.29
N PRO A 28 -13.45 -3.37 -11.46
CA PRO A 28 -14.42 -3.25 -10.39
C PRO A 28 -14.66 -4.57 -9.66
N LYS A 29 -14.68 -4.51 -8.33
CA LYS A 29 -14.88 -5.66 -7.41
C LYS A 29 -13.77 -6.71 -7.43
N SER A 30 -12.71 -6.55 -8.24
CA SER A 30 -11.53 -7.41 -8.18
C SER A 30 -10.88 -7.36 -6.79
N LEU A 31 -9.94 -8.25 -6.50
CA LEU A 31 -9.21 -8.23 -5.23
C LEU A 31 -8.29 -7.00 -5.11
N TYR A 32 -7.84 -6.43 -6.23
CA TYR A 32 -7.11 -5.16 -6.28
C TYR A 32 -8.02 -3.94 -6.10
N ASP A 33 -9.35 -4.10 -6.14
CA ASP A 33 -10.29 -2.98 -5.97
C ASP A 33 -10.48 -2.62 -4.49
N LEU A 34 -9.65 -1.69 -4.02
CA LEU A 34 -9.68 -1.09 -2.68
C LEU A 34 -10.28 0.32 -2.67
N ARG A 35 -10.99 0.74 -3.72
CA ARG A 35 -11.68 2.05 -3.80
C ARG A 35 -12.89 2.15 -2.88
N VAL A 36 -13.32 1.03 -2.30
CA VAL A 36 -14.30 0.97 -1.23
C VAL A 36 -13.66 0.25 -0.07
N LEU A 37 -13.84 0.79 1.14
CA LEU A 37 -13.35 0.20 2.37
C LEU A 37 -13.81 -1.26 2.48
N ARG A 38 -12.87 -2.21 2.43
CA ARG A 38 -13.18 -3.65 2.43
C ARG A 38 -12.15 -4.48 3.16
N SER A 39 -12.49 -5.74 3.43
CA SER A 39 -11.54 -6.69 3.99
C SER A 39 -10.50 -7.06 2.94
N VAL A 40 -9.22 -7.03 3.32
CA VAL A 40 -8.11 -7.48 2.47
C VAL A 40 -7.88 -8.98 2.57
N LYS A 41 -8.54 -9.68 3.52
CA LYS A 41 -8.39 -11.12 3.75
C LYS A 41 -8.52 -11.96 2.48
N PRO A 42 -9.50 -11.74 1.58
CA PRO A 42 -9.58 -12.52 0.34
C PRO A 42 -8.37 -12.32 -0.60
N GLY A 43 -7.72 -11.15 -0.54
CA GLY A 43 -6.53 -10.87 -1.34
C GLY A 43 -5.25 -11.50 -0.80
N LEU A 44 -5.19 -11.80 0.50
CA LEU A 44 -4.01 -12.42 1.13
C LEU A 44 -3.66 -13.78 0.52
N GLU A 45 -4.63 -14.48 -0.08
CA GLU A 45 -4.42 -15.77 -0.75
C GLU A 45 -4.60 -15.66 -2.27
N GLY A 46 -5.08 -14.53 -2.78
CA GLY A 46 -5.65 -14.41 -4.14
C GLY A 46 -4.97 -13.39 -5.05
N VAL A 47 -3.95 -12.67 -4.59
CA VAL A 47 -3.21 -11.67 -5.37
C VAL A 47 -1.70 -11.86 -5.26
N GLY A 48 -0.94 -11.23 -6.15
CA GLY A 48 0.52 -11.25 -6.14
C GLY A 48 1.14 -12.56 -6.62
N ASP A 49 2.33 -12.87 -6.09
CA ASP A 49 3.07 -14.10 -6.39
C ASP A 49 2.35 -15.33 -5.82
N PRO A 50 1.95 -16.33 -6.63
CA PRO A 50 1.34 -17.56 -6.14
C PRO A 50 2.18 -18.33 -5.11
N LYS A 51 3.50 -18.13 -5.07
CA LYS A 51 4.39 -18.75 -4.08
C LYS A 51 4.40 -18.03 -2.74
N ARG A 52 4.09 -16.72 -2.75
CA ARG A 52 4.05 -15.84 -1.57
C ARG A 52 2.88 -14.88 -1.74
N PRO A 53 1.64 -15.38 -1.63
CA PRO A 53 0.46 -14.61 -1.99
C PRO A 53 0.26 -13.45 -1.02
N GLY A 54 -0.44 -12.44 -1.51
CA GLY A 54 -0.72 -11.21 -0.80
C GLY A 54 -0.37 -9.99 -1.65
N TYR A 55 -0.68 -8.83 -1.12
CA TYR A 55 -0.41 -7.59 -1.83
C TYR A 55 1.07 -7.27 -1.72
N ASP A 56 1.64 -6.93 -2.86
CA ASP A 56 2.91 -6.24 -3.00
C ASP A 56 2.77 -5.37 -4.25
N THR A 57 1.94 -4.34 -4.13
CA THR A 57 1.40 -3.62 -5.29
C THR A 57 1.49 -2.13 -5.09
N TYR A 58 2.04 -1.44 -6.09
CA TYR A 58 2.06 0.01 -6.12
C TYR A 58 0.76 0.56 -6.70
N TYR A 59 -0.04 1.21 -5.87
CA TYR A 59 -1.26 1.89 -6.26
C TYR A 59 -0.97 3.33 -6.68
N VAL A 60 -1.52 3.74 -7.82
CA VAL A 60 -1.40 5.10 -8.36
C VAL A 60 -2.57 5.92 -7.83
N PHE A 61 -2.28 6.93 -7.01
CA PHE A 61 -3.32 7.74 -6.40
C PHE A 61 -4.09 8.58 -7.43
N ASN A 62 -5.38 8.72 -7.19
CA ASN A 62 -6.23 9.65 -7.90
C ASN A 62 -5.93 11.08 -7.43
N GLN A 63 -5.67 12.01 -8.35
CA GLN A 63 -5.37 13.38 -7.92
C GLN A 63 -6.64 14.09 -7.42
N HIS A 64 -6.57 14.64 -6.20
CA HIS A 64 -7.63 15.47 -5.65
C HIS A 64 -7.26 16.95 -5.70
N LEU A 65 -8.22 17.79 -6.10
CA LEU A 65 -8.13 19.24 -5.91
C LEU A 65 -8.51 19.66 -4.48
N THR A 66 -9.18 18.76 -3.75
CA THR A 66 -9.72 19.03 -2.41
C THR A 66 -8.69 18.68 -1.34
N PRO A 67 -8.27 19.63 -0.49
CA PRO A 67 -7.40 19.32 0.63
C PRO A 67 -8.11 18.45 1.67
N ASN A 68 -7.35 17.67 2.44
CA ASN A 68 -7.80 16.86 3.58
C ASN A 68 -8.63 15.60 3.28
N ILE A 69 -8.59 15.09 2.05
CA ILE A 69 -9.07 13.72 1.76
C ILE A 69 -7.89 12.75 1.95
N PRO A 70 -8.02 11.67 2.75
CA PRO A 70 -6.96 10.68 2.92
C PRO A 70 -6.86 9.78 1.68
N TYR A 71 -5.64 9.54 1.21
CA TYR A 71 -5.40 8.65 0.07
C TYR A 71 -5.51 7.17 0.43
N ALA A 72 -5.31 6.82 1.70
CA ALA A 72 -5.53 5.46 2.18
C ALA A 72 -6.08 5.48 3.61
N THR A 73 -6.92 4.51 3.93
CA THR A 73 -7.47 4.30 5.27
C THR A 73 -7.39 2.83 5.64
N VAL A 74 -6.89 2.55 6.84
CA VAL A 74 -6.84 1.21 7.43
C VAL A 74 -7.66 1.23 8.70
N ILE A 75 -8.61 0.30 8.82
CA ILE A 75 -9.45 0.12 10.02
C ILE A 75 -9.32 -1.31 10.49
N HIS A 76 -9.01 -1.50 11.78
CA HIS A 76 -9.08 -2.80 12.43
C HIS A 76 -10.43 -2.93 13.17
N PRO A 77 -11.36 -3.78 12.68
CA PRO A 77 -12.71 -3.83 13.23
C PRO A 77 -12.75 -4.19 14.72
N GLY A 78 -11.99 -5.20 15.14
CA GLY A 78 -12.04 -5.69 16.52
C GLY A 78 -11.50 -4.72 17.57
N SER A 79 -10.83 -3.63 17.19
CA SER A 79 -10.39 -2.60 18.14
C SER A 79 -10.90 -1.20 17.80
N GLY A 80 -11.66 -1.04 16.72
CA GLY A 80 -12.05 0.26 16.17
C GLY A 80 -10.90 1.17 15.74
N ARG A 81 -9.63 0.71 15.79
CA ARG A 81 -8.48 1.58 15.50
C ARG A 81 -8.48 1.90 14.01
N ARG A 82 -8.30 3.17 13.69
CA ARG A 82 -8.24 3.67 12.33
C ARG A 82 -6.97 4.49 12.11
N MET A 83 -6.34 4.26 10.97
CA MET A 83 -5.19 5.01 10.47
C MET A 83 -5.54 5.58 9.10
N ARG A 84 -5.30 6.87 8.91
CA ARG A 84 -5.51 7.59 7.65
C ARG A 84 -4.18 8.17 7.15
N LEU A 85 -3.86 7.93 5.88
CA LEU A 85 -2.63 8.39 5.23
C LEU A 85 -2.93 9.59 4.33
N PHE A 86 -2.13 10.64 4.50
CA PHE A 86 -2.08 11.82 3.64
C PHE A 86 -0.66 11.98 3.13
N THR A 87 -0.47 12.33 1.86
CA THR A 87 0.87 12.51 1.30
C THR A 87 0.86 13.46 0.09
N ASP A 88 2.04 13.96 -0.28
CA ASP A 88 2.28 14.64 -1.56
C ASP A 88 2.87 13.70 -2.63
N GLN A 89 3.05 12.42 -2.31
CA GLN A 89 3.53 11.41 -3.25
C GLN A 89 2.43 10.94 -4.22
N PRO A 90 2.79 10.50 -5.43
CA PRO A 90 1.81 10.13 -6.46
C PRO A 90 1.18 8.75 -6.26
N GLY A 91 1.67 7.95 -5.31
CA GLY A 91 1.17 6.61 -5.07
C GLY A 91 1.71 6.00 -3.79
N VAL A 92 1.34 4.74 -3.56
CA VAL A 92 1.70 3.97 -2.36
C VAL A 92 1.98 2.52 -2.69
N GLN A 93 3.07 1.99 -2.16
CA GLN A 93 3.25 0.53 -2.08
C GLN A 93 2.35 -0.01 -0.98
N PHE A 94 1.40 -0.87 -1.33
CA PHE A 94 0.64 -1.64 -0.36
C PHE A 94 1.21 -3.07 -0.30
N TYR A 95 1.87 -3.37 0.81
CA TYR A 95 2.53 -4.65 1.04
C TYR A 95 1.96 -5.32 2.29
N THR A 96 1.66 -6.62 2.21
CA THR A 96 1.05 -7.38 3.32
C THR A 96 2.02 -8.37 3.98
N ALA A 97 3.31 -8.00 4.11
CA ALA A 97 4.27 -8.79 4.89
C ALA A 97 4.40 -10.26 4.43
N ASN A 98 4.25 -10.52 3.13
CA ASN A 98 4.16 -11.87 2.54
C ASN A 98 5.45 -12.70 2.77
N HIS A 99 6.59 -12.02 2.95
CA HIS A 99 7.92 -12.63 3.06
C HIS A 99 8.41 -12.84 4.50
N LEU A 100 7.62 -12.48 5.52
CA LEU A 100 7.97 -12.76 6.92
C LEU A 100 7.65 -14.22 7.31
N GLY A 101 8.19 -14.66 8.44
CA GLY A 101 7.91 -15.95 9.05
C GLY A 101 9.00 -17.00 8.80
N ASP A 102 10.16 -16.61 8.27
CA ASP A 102 11.31 -17.50 8.19
C ASP A 102 11.90 -17.70 9.59
N LYS A 103 12.36 -18.92 9.92
CA LYS A 103 12.96 -19.21 11.23
C LYS A 103 14.22 -18.38 11.52
N SER A 104 14.86 -17.87 10.49
CA SER A 104 16.01 -16.96 10.59
C SER A 104 15.62 -15.49 10.78
N ASP A 105 14.33 -15.16 10.71
CA ASP A 105 13.86 -13.80 10.95
C ASP A 105 14.15 -13.37 12.40
N PRO A 106 14.49 -12.09 12.64
CA PRO A 106 14.73 -11.59 13.97
C PRO A 106 13.52 -11.75 14.88
N VAL A 107 13.76 -12.14 16.14
CA VAL A 107 12.70 -12.15 17.17
C VAL A 107 12.21 -10.73 17.41
N GLY A 108 10.90 -10.55 17.29
CA GLY A 108 10.22 -9.28 17.46
C GLY A 108 10.07 -8.86 18.91
N LYS A 109 9.38 -7.72 19.10
CA LYS A 109 9.10 -7.16 20.43
C LYS A 109 8.31 -8.16 21.27
N HIS A 110 8.62 -8.19 22.58
CA HIS A 110 7.99 -9.10 23.54
C HIS A 110 8.16 -10.59 23.20
N GLY A 111 9.23 -10.96 22.49
CA GLY A 111 9.52 -12.34 22.13
C GLY A 111 8.62 -12.91 21.03
N GLN A 112 7.87 -12.07 20.33
CA GLN A 112 6.95 -12.49 19.28
C GLN A 112 7.71 -12.80 17.99
N HIS A 113 7.36 -13.89 17.33
CA HIS A 113 7.77 -14.16 15.96
C HIS A 113 6.76 -13.50 15.01
N TYR A 114 7.25 -12.76 14.00
CA TYR A 114 6.40 -12.10 13.03
C TYR A 114 6.13 -13.03 11.87
N GLU A 115 4.94 -13.62 11.85
CA GLU A 115 4.50 -14.52 10.79
C GLU A 115 4.23 -13.78 9.47
N SER A 116 4.17 -14.53 8.37
CA SER A 116 3.67 -14.01 7.09
C SER A 116 2.29 -13.38 7.29
N GLN A 117 2.06 -12.21 6.69
CA GLN A 117 0.79 -11.49 6.74
C GLN A 117 0.35 -11.02 8.14
N SER A 118 1.27 -10.98 9.10
CA SER A 118 1.04 -10.44 10.45
C SER A 118 0.98 -8.90 10.49
N ALA A 119 1.33 -8.23 9.40
CA ALA A 119 1.37 -6.77 9.29
C ALA A 119 1.03 -6.31 7.87
N LEU A 120 0.94 -4.98 7.71
CA LEU A 120 0.87 -4.33 6.42
C LEU A 120 1.72 -3.06 6.40
N CYS A 121 2.14 -2.66 5.21
CA CYS A 121 2.88 -1.43 4.92
C CYS A 121 2.07 -0.54 3.96
N LEU A 122 2.18 0.77 4.17
CA LEU A 122 1.71 1.80 3.23
C LEU A 122 2.87 2.76 2.96
N GLU A 123 3.62 2.50 1.90
CA GLU A 123 4.85 3.22 1.61
C GLU A 123 4.55 4.28 0.55
N ALA A 124 4.23 5.50 1.00
CA ALA A 124 4.00 6.63 0.11
C ALA A 124 5.30 7.05 -0.57
N GLN A 125 5.37 6.93 -1.89
CA GLN A 125 6.59 7.10 -2.67
C GLN A 125 6.31 7.44 -4.15
N GLY A 126 7.37 7.79 -4.88
CA GLY A 126 7.34 7.84 -6.34
C GLY A 126 7.16 6.47 -6.99
N TYR A 127 7.07 6.44 -8.31
CA TYR A 127 6.86 5.18 -9.02
C TYR A 127 8.07 4.26 -8.83
N PRO A 128 7.86 2.96 -8.50
CA PRO A 128 8.96 2.00 -8.45
C PRO A 128 9.59 1.88 -9.83
N ASP A 129 10.92 1.70 -9.87
CA ASP A 129 11.70 1.58 -11.12
C ASP A 129 11.59 2.79 -12.09
N ALA A 130 11.12 3.95 -11.62
CA ALA A 130 10.93 5.14 -12.48
C ALA A 130 12.19 5.61 -13.20
N CYS A 131 13.38 5.31 -12.67
CA CYS A 131 14.65 5.63 -13.34
C CYS A 131 14.90 4.81 -14.60
N ASN A 132 14.28 3.64 -14.73
CA ASN A 132 14.41 2.74 -15.88
C ASN A 132 13.12 2.68 -16.73
N GLN A 133 12.02 3.27 -16.27
CA GLN A 133 10.72 3.26 -16.94
C GLN A 133 10.38 4.66 -17.49
N PRO A 134 10.69 4.97 -18.76
CA PRO A 134 10.58 6.32 -19.32
C PRO A 134 9.14 6.87 -19.37
N ASN A 135 8.14 6.01 -19.23
CA ASN A 135 6.73 6.38 -19.19
C ASN A 135 6.20 6.65 -17.77
N PHE A 136 6.99 6.41 -16.73
CA PHE A 136 6.65 6.79 -15.36
C PHE A 136 7.08 8.23 -15.08
N PRO A 137 6.29 9.00 -14.29
CA PRO A 137 6.74 10.29 -13.78
C PRO A 137 8.06 10.13 -13.03
N MET A 138 9.09 10.86 -13.50
CA MET A 138 10.44 10.78 -12.95
C MET A 138 10.53 11.62 -11.67
N ASN A 139 10.67 10.95 -10.51
CA ASN A 139 10.59 11.64 -9.22
C ASN A 139 11.92 11.83 -8.49
N VAL A 140 13.03 11.26 -8.98
CA VAL A 140 14.29 11.26 -8.19
C VAL A 140 15.54 11.35 -9.07
N VAL A 141 15.69 12.43 -9.81
CA VAL A 141 17.03 12.98 -10.10
C VAL A 141 16.98 14.45 -9.73
N CYS A 142 17.27 14.74 -8.47
CA CYS A 142 17.64 16.10 -8.09
C CYS A 142 19.01 16.36 -8.70
N SER A 143 19.12 17.38 -9.54
CA SER A 143 20.42 17.97 -9.83
C SER A 143 21.05 18.44 -8.52
N GLY A 144 22.38 18.56 -8.45
CA GLY A 144 23.08 18.92 -7.20
C GLY A 144 22.63 20.26 -6.57
N SER A 145 21.86 21.07 -7.29
CA SER A 145 21.26 22.33 -6.84
C SER A 145 19.83 22.21 -6.27
N GLU A 146 19.15 21.08 -6.44
CA GLU A 146 17.75 20.91 -6.05
C GLU A 146 17.61 20.22 -4.69
N THR A 147 16.66 20.71 -3.88
CA THR A 147 16.31 20.07 -2.60
C THR A 147 15.05 19.21 -2.79
N TYR A 148 15.20 17.90 -2.62
CA TYR A 148 14.06 16.99 -2.55
C TYR A 148 13.22 17.29 -1.29
N LYS A 149 11.91 17.37 -1.44
CA LYS A 149 10.95 17.50 -0.34
C LYS A 149 9.78 16.56 -0.58
N GLN A 150 9.39 15.87 0.49
CA GLN A 150 8.24 14.99 0.54
C GLN A 150 7.59 15.12 1.91
N ARG A 151 6.28 14.97 1.96
CA ARG A 151 5.51 14.92 3.21
C ARG A 151 4.53 13.75 3.17
N THR A 152 4.57 12.95 4.23
CA THR A 152 3.55 11.95 4.54
C THR A 152 3.08 12.15 5.98
N SER A 153 1.78 12.05 6.22
CA SER A 153 1.17 12.22 7.54
C SER A 153 0.22 11.08 7.82
N TYR A 154 0.34 10.51 9.02
CA TYR A 154 -0.52 9.44 9.51
C TYR A 154 -1.38 9.97 10.65
N LEU A 155 -2.69 9.92 10.47
CA LEU A 155 -3.65 10.30 11.49
C LEU A 155 -4.27 9.04 12.10
N PHE A 156 -4.14 8.91 13.41
CA PHE A 156 -4.70 7.80 14.17
C PHE A 156 -5.89 8.28 15.00
N ASP A 157 -7.00 7.55 14.91
CA ASP A 157 -8.20 7.78 15.70
C ASP A 157 -8.97 6.46 15.91
N ILE A 158 -10.16 6.55 16.52
CA ILE A 158 -11.09 5.45 16.67
C ILE A 158 -12.27 5.67 15.72
N ASP A 159 -12.65 4.63 14.99
CA ASP A 159 -13.88 4.61 14.21
C ASP A 159 -15.02 4.07 15.08
N GLU A 160 -15.80 5.02 15.64
CA GLU A 160 -16.89 4.71 16.56
C GLU A 160 -18.01 3.88 15.92
N GLN A 161 -18.19 3.96 14.59
CA GLN A 161 -19.23 3.18 13.90
C GLN A 161 -18.90 1.68 13.91
N VAL A 162 -17.62 1.33 13.92
CA VAL A 162 -17.17 -0.06 13.95
C VAL A 162 -17.03 -0.58 15.39
N ALA A 163 -16.69 0.29 16.34
CA ALA A 163 -16.53 -0.05 17.75
C ALA A 163 -17.82 -0.54 18.45
N HIS A 164 -19.00 -0.18 17.92
CA HIS A 164 -20.31 -0.56 18.50
C HIS A 164 -20.95 -1.78 17.81
N SER A 165 -20.24 -2.40 16.85
CA SER A 165 -20.73 -3.53 16.05
C SER A 165 -20.16 -4.89 16.49
N SER A 166 -19.38 -4.93 17.58
CA SER A 166 -18.68 -6.11 18.09
C SER A 166 -19.10 -6.47 19.50
#